data_AF-A0A5B6W8V4-F1
#
_entry.id   AF-A0A5B6W8V4-F1
#
_cell.length_a   1.000
_cell.length_b   1.000
_cell.length_c   1.000
_cell.angle_alpha   90.00
_cell.angle_beta   90.00
_cell.angle_gamma   90.00
#
_symmetry.space_group_name_H-M   'P 1'
#
loop_
_entity.id
_entity.type
_entity.pdbx_description
1 polymer ?
#
loop_
_entity_poly.entity_id
_entity_poly.type
_entity_poly.pdbx_seq_one_letter_code
_entity_poly.pdbx_strand_id
1 'polypeptide(L)'
;MEPQSLFSGFCSSSITPLYRNPQNPLSSSPPSLSYPCFNQSKHQVSFEIQYFLSSQRLRSVRRLLCKNSVEKVSNLVSEKEGSKSWVKRKRLAVFVSGGGSNFRSINQACIEGSVNGDVVVLVTNKHACGGAQYARDKGIPVILFPKTKDEPDGLSPDDLVKVLRLFLLSNLVILVDFILLAGYLKLIPAELIRAYSRSIFNIHPSLLPSFGGKGYYGMKVHKAVIASGARYSGATIHFVDEHYDTGRILAQKIVPVLANDTAEELAARVLREEHKLYVEVTAALCEDRIVWREDGVPLIQSKENPEEYY
;
A
#
# COMPACT_ATOMS: atom_id res chain seq x y z
N MET A 1 47.36 9.91 16.44
CA MET A 1 48.27 9.47 17.51
C MET A 1 47.42 8.90 18.62
N GLU A 2 47.61 7.63 18.96
CA GLU A 2 47.15 7.11 20.26
C GLU A 2 48.14 7.51 21.36
N PRO A 3 47.73 7.43 22.62
CA PRO A 3 48.58 6.90 23.68
C PRO A 3 47.98 5.61 24.28
N GLN A 4 48.87 4.68 24.64
CA GLN A 4 48.51 3.33 25.11
C GLN A 4 48.39 3.23 26.65
N SER A 5 48.00 2.05 27.13
CA SER A 5 47.66 1.75 28.52
C SER A 5 48.79 1.11 29.33
N LEU A 6 48.71 1.26 30.65
CA LEU A 6 49.29 0.39 31.69
C LEU A 6 48.16 0.20 32.75
N PHE A 7 47.72 -0.98 33.20
CA PHE A 7 48.41 -2.10 33.86
C PHE A 7 49.14 -1.69 35.16
N SER A 8 49.03 -2.39 36.31
CA SER A 8 48.39 -3.66 36.70
C SER A 8 48.12 -3.66 38.23
N GLY A 9 47.48 -4.63 38.92
CA GLY A 9 46.78 -5.88 38.55
C GLY A 9 46.58 -6.81 39.79
N PHE A 10 46.01 -8.02 39.56
CA PHE A 10 46.12 -9.28 40.38
C PHE A 10 45.67 -9.27 41.87
N CYS A 11 45.22 -10.38 42.52
CA CYS A 11 44.89 -11.79 42.22
C CYS A 11 43.93 -12.29 43.36
N SER A 12 43.29 -13.47 43.45
CA SER A 12 43.05 -14.70 42.63
C SER A 12 41.71 -15.32 43.17
N SER A 13 41.28 -16.60 43.14
CA SER A 13 41.76 -17.94 42.69
C SER A 13 40.49 -18.85 42.62
N SER A 14 40.12 -19.47 41.48
CA SER A 14 40.51 -20.82 40.99
C SER A 14 39.89 -22.05 41.69
N ILE A 15 39.18 -22.92 40.95
CA ILE A 15 39.40 -24.40 40.84
C ILE A 15 38.39 -25.05 39.86
N THR A 16 38.82 -26.07 39.12
CA THR A 16 38.03 -26.99 38.27
C THR A 16 38.51 -28.44 38.50
N PRO A 17 37.78 -29.48 38.05
CA PRO A 17 38.25 -30.24 36.87
C PRO A 17 37.14 -30.91 36.00
N LEU A 18 37.57 -31.61 34.93
CA LEU A 18 36.73 -32.35 33.95
C LEU A 18 36.62 -33.86 34.29
N TYR A 19 35.77 -34.65 33.59
CA TYR A 19 36.24 -35.75 32.70
C TYR A 19 35.16 -36.47 31.82
N ARG A 20 35.58 -36.77 30.57
CA ARG A 20 35.26 -37.83 29.55
C ARG A 20 33.89 -38.56 29.38
N ASN A 21 33.76 -39.11 28.16
CA ASN A 21 32.70 -39.95 27.54
C ASN A 21 33.34 -41.31 27.10
N PRO A 22 32.61 -42.46 26.99
CA PRO A 22 32.47 -43.10 25.65
C PRO A 22 31.21 -44.00 25.36
N GLN A 23 30.70 -43.87 24.11
CA GLN A 23 30.17 -44.88 23.15
C GLN A 23 29.30 -46.12 23.54
N ASN A 24 28.08 -46.17 22.94
CA ASN A 24 27.46 -47.25 22.09
C ASN A 24 27.34 -48.74 22.55
N PRO A 25 26.51 -49.58 21.85
CA PRO A 25 25.16 -49.40 21.28
C PRO A 25 24.20 -50.60 21.57
N LEU A 26 22.93 -50.60 21.08
CA LEU A 26 22.28 -51.77 20.43
C LEU A 26 20.84 -51.51 19.89
N SER A 27 20.36 -52.47 19.07
CA SER A 27 19.05 -52.61 18.39
C SER A 27 17.81 -52.58 19.32
N SER A 28 16.56 -52.39 18.87
CA SER A 28 15.91 -53.09 17.74
C SER A 28 14.59 -52.48 17.21
N SER A 29 14.03 -53.09 16.16
CA SER A 29 12.76 -52.76 15.49
C SER A 29 12.27 -53.96 14.63
N PRO A 30 11.01 -54.03 14.17
CA PRO A 30 9.76 -53.46 14.67
C PRO A 30 8.74 -54.58 15.00
N PRO A 31 7.43 -54.28 15.13
CA PRO A 31 6.44 -55.13 14.50
C PRO A 31 5.44 -54.35 13.63
N SER A 32 4.87 -55.03 12.63
CA SER A 32 3.77 -54.55 11.77
C SER A 32 2.43 -55.12 12.23
N LEU A 33 1.30 -54.44 11.93
CA LEU A 33 0.11 -55.05 11.31
C LEU A 33 -1.06 -54.07 11.05
N SER A 34 -1.84 -54.41 10.02
CA SER A 34 -3.27 -54.13 9.76
C SER A 34 -3.87 -52.72 9.95
N TYR A 35 -4.39 -52.18 8.84
CA TYR A 35 -5.50 -51.22 8.82
C TYR A 35 -6.80 -51.80 9.41
N PRO A 36 -7.70 -50.94 9.89
CA PRO A 36 -9.12 -51.03 9.59
C PRO A 36 -9.54 -49.88 8.65
N CYS A 37 -10.28 -50.19 7.59
CA CYS A 37 -10.94 -49.19 6.76
C CYS A 37 -12.25 -48.74 7.43
N PHE A 38 -12.45 -47.44 7.61
CA PHE A 38 -13.77 -46.86 7.88
C PHE A 38 -13.97 -45.54 7.12
N ASN A 39 -15.24 -45.16 6.95
CA ASN A 39 -15.71 -44.33 5.85
C ASN A 39 -16.24 -42.96 6.32
N GLN A 40 -16.34 -42.00 5.39
CA GLN A 40 -16.86 -40.63 5.54
C GLN A 40 -15.94 -39.68 6.33
N SER A 41 -15.93 -38.35 6.10
CA SER A 41 -16.79 -37.51 5.25
C SER A 41 -15.97 -36.55 4.35
N LYS A 42 -16.61 -35.93 3.35
CA LYS A 42 -16.02 -34.84 2.56
C LYS A 42 -16.26 -33.49 3.26
N HIS A 43 -15.24 -32.90 3.87
CA HIS A 43 -15.26 -31.48 4.26
C HIS A 43 -14.48 -30.61 3.26
N GLN A 44 -15.13 -30.34 2.13
CA GLN A 44 -14.75 -29.26 1.22
C GLN A 44 -15.16 -27.93 1.87
N VAL A 45 -14.20 -27.17 2.39
CA VAL A 45 -14.48 -25.90 3.08
C VAL A 45 -14.78 -24.81 2.05
N SER A 46 -16.07 -24.64 1.73
CA SER A 46 -16.59 -23.54 0.92
C SER A 46 -16.64 -22.25 1.73
N PHE A 47 -15.76 -21.29 1.42
CA PHE A 47 -15.85 -19.93 1.95
C PHE A 47 -16.97 -19.15 1.25
N GLU A 48 -18.17 -19.15 1.81
CA GLU A 48 -19.20 -18.18 1.45
C GLU A 48 -18.85 -16.81 2.02
N ILE A 49 -18.52 -15.86 1.15
CA ILE A 49 -18.28 -14.47 1.55
C ILE A 49 -19.65 -13.77 1.68
N GLN A 50 -20.24 -13.81 2.87
CA GLN A 50 -21.46 -13.07 3.19
C GLN A 50 -21.20 -11.55 3.22
N TYR A 51 -21.37 -10.89 2.07
CA TYR A 51 -21.47 -9.43 2.01
C TYR A 51 -22.92 -8.93 2.17
N PHE A 52 -23.04 -7.80 2.84
CA PHE A 52 -24.28 -7.23 3.37
C PHE A 52 -25.19 -6.64 2.28
N LEU A 53 -26.13 -7.44 1.77
CA LEU A 53 -27.20 -6.97 0.87
C LEU A 53 -28.36 -6.34 1.67
N SER A 54 -28.21 -5.09 2.11
CA SER A 54 -29.33 -4.30 2.64
C SER A 54 -30.29 -3.90 1.51
N SER A 55 -31.29 -4.76 1.27
CA SER A 55 -32.26 -4.60 0.18
C SER A 55 -33.29 -3.50 0.46
N GLN A 56 -33.07 -2.30 -0.08
CA GLN A 56 -34.13 -1.30 -0.22
C GLN A 56 -33.84 -0.25 -1.31
N ARG A 57 -34.92 0.25 -1.94
CA ARG A 57 -34.96 1.30 -2.99
C ARG A 57 -34.22 1.00 -4.31
N LEU A 58 -34.75 0.02 -5.04
CA LEU A 58 -34.96 0.19 -6.49
C LEU A 58 -36.47 0.08 -6.80
N ARG A 59 -37.10 1.22 -7.08
CA ARG A 59 -38.46 1.34 -7.65
C ARG A 59 -38.39 2.38 -8.76
N SER A 60 -38.98 2.06 -9.92
CA SER A 60 -38.56 2.58 -11.23
C SER A 60 -37.14 2.10 -11.59
N VAL A 61 -36.85 1.60 -12.80
CA VAL A 61 -37.62 1.63 -14.04
C VAL A 61 -38.32 0.29 -14.33
N ARG A 62 -39.52 0.31 -14.94
CA ARG A 62 -40.24 -0.88 -15.42
C ARG A 62 -40.95 -0.55 -16.74
N ARG A 63 -40.84 -1.44 -17.74
CA ARG A 63 -41.18 -1.21 -19.18
C ARG A 63 -40.12 -0.31 -19.88
N LEU A 64 -39.73 -0.53 -21.14
CA LEU A 64 -40.31 -1.41 -22.18
C LEU A 64 -39.40 -2.58 -22.59
N LEU A 65 -40.05 -3.67 -23.02
CA LEU A 65 -39.53 -4.60 -24.03
C LEU A 65 -40.25 -4.29 -25.35
N CYS A 66 -39.53 -4.20 -26.47
CA CYS A 66 -40.14 -4.47 -27.78
C CYS A 66 -39.12 -5.01 -28.79
N LYS A 67 -39.66 -5.62 -29.83
CA LYS A 67 -39.01 -6.53 -30.79
C LYS A 67 -38.24 -5.80 -31.90
N ASN A 68 -37.41 -6.55 -32.61
CA ASN A 68 -36.71 -6.17 -33.84
C ASN A 68 -37.64 -5.51 -34.88
N SER A 69 -37.10 -4.53 -35.59
CA SER A 69 -37.42 -4.25 -37.00
C SER A 69 -36.12 -3.92 -37.75
N VAL A 70 -36.05 -4.28 -39.02
CA VAL A 70 -34.91 -3.96 -39.91
C VAL A 70 -35.36 -2.83 -40.83
N GLU A 71 -34.75 -1.66 -40.69
CA GLU A 71 -34.86 -0.60 -41.71
C GLU A 71 -33.49 -0.10 -42.13
N LYS A 72 -33.32 0.07 -43.44
CA LYS A 72 -32.04 0.28 -44.12
C LYS A 72 -31.94 1.73 -44.56
N VAL A 73 -31.56 2.63 -43.65
CA VAL A 73 -31.36 4.05 -43.96
C VAL A 73 -29.87 4.29 -44.22
N SER A 74 -29.48 4.28 -45.50
CA SER A 74 -28.17 4.75 -45.93
C SER A 74 -28.12 6.26 -45.96
N ASN A 75 -27.19 6.88 -45.24
CA ASN A 75 -26.79 8.28 -45.46
C ASN A 75 -25.30 8.45 -45.24
N LEU A 76 -24.65 9.14 -46.17
CA LEU A 76 -23.21 9.44 -46.15
C LEU A 76 -22.95 10.64 -45.22
N VAL A 77 -22.09 10.46 -44.22
CA VAL A 77 -21.45 11.57 -43.49
C VAL A 77 -19.98 11.25 -43.37
N SER A 78 -19.12 12.23 -43.71
CA SER A 78 -17.67 12.06 -43.84
C SER A 78 -17.04 11.42 -42.60
N GLU A 79 -16.26 10.38 -42.83
CA GLU A 79 -15.33 9.85 -41.84
C GLU A 79 -14.30 10.94 -41.50
N LYS A 80 -14.21 11.26 -40.20
CA LYS A 80 -13.01 11.79 -39.57
C LYS A 80 -12.72 10.91 -38.37
N GLU A 81 -12.03 9.80 -38.62
CA GLU A 81 -11.53 8.91 -37.57
C GLU A 81 -10.41 9.59 -36.77
N GLY A 82 -10.79 10.55 -35.93
CA GLY A 82 -9.99 10.90 -34.77
C GLY A 82 -9.99 9.71 -33.83
N SER A 83 -9.00 8.83 -33.97
CA SER A 83 -8.88 7.59 -33.20
C SER A 83 -8.87 7.90 -31.70
N LYS A 84 -10.03 7.69 -31.05
CA LYS A 84 -10.16 7.78 -29.60
C LYS A 84 -9.49 6.58 -28.97
N SER A 85 -8.19 6.70 -28.73
CA SER A 85 -7.46 5.81 -27.82
C SER A 85 -8.10 5.88 -26.43
N TRP A 86 -8.91 4.88 -26.09
CA TRP A 86 -9.54 4.76 -24.77
C TRP A 86 -8.47 4.41 -23.75
N VAL A 87 -7.84 5.45 -23.16
CA VAL A 87 -6.77 5.29 -22.16
C VAL A 87 -7.32 4.57 -20.93
N LYS A 88 -7.02 3.28 -20.81
CA LYS A 88 -7.54 2.39 -19.75
C LYS A 88 -7.23 2.98 -18.37
N ARG A 89 -8.26 3.37 -17.63
CA ARG A 89 -8.13 3.85 -16.24
C ARG A 89 -7.56 2.75 -15.35
N LYS A 90 -6.51 3.10 -14.59
CA LYS A 90 -5.91 2.20 -13.59
C LYS A 90 -6.84 1.99 -12.40
N ARG A 91 -6.55 0.97 -11.61
CA ARG A 91 -7.32 0.55 -10.44
C ARG A 91 -6.46 0.71 -9.19
N LEU A 92 -6.85 1.62 -8.32
CA LEU A 92 -6.08 2.05 -7.16
C LEU A 92 -6.68 1.47 -5.87
N ALA A 93 -5.85 0.87 -5.04
CA ALA A 93 -6.18 0.58 -3.64
C ALA A 93 -5.47 1.60 -2.74
N VAL A 94 -6.20 2.25 -1.83
CA VAL A 94 -5.62 3.28 -0.94
C VAL A 94 -5.64 2.79 0.50
N PHE A 95 -4.54 2.94 1.22
CA PHE A 95 -4.37 2.44 2.59
C PHE A 95 -4.29 3.61 3.58
N VAL A 96 -5.07 3.60 4.67
CA VAL A 96 -5.13 4.71 5.65
C VAL A 96 -5.30 4.26 7.10
N SER A 97 -4.79 5.06 8.05
CA SER A 97 -4.95 4.85 9.50
C SER A 97 -5.60 6.02 10.25
N GLY A 98 -6.02 7.07 9.54
CA GLY A 98 -6.44 8.35 10.11
C GLY A 98 -7.51 9.08 9.29
N GLY A 99 -7.42 10.42 9.19
CA GLY A 99 -8.41 11.26 8.49
C GLY A 99 -8.45 11.11 6.96
N GLY A 100 -7.39 10.55 6.36
CA GLY A 100 -7.30 10.25 4.93
C GLY A 100 -7.28 11.50 4.04
N SER A 101 -6.56 12.55 4.42
CA SER A 101 -6.46 13.78 3.61
C SER A 101 -5.79 13.55 2.25
N ASN A 102 -4.63 12.87 2.21
CA ASN A 102 -4.01 12.42 0.96
C ASN A 102 -4.96 11.56 0.10
N PHE A 103 -5.67 10.61 0.72
CA PHE A 103 -6.69 9.80 0.04
C PHE A 103 -7.79 10.66 -0.60
N ARG A 104 -8.32 11.66 0.12
CA ARG A 104 -9.34 12.58 -0.40
C ARG A 104 -8.83 13.36 -1.61
N SER A 105 -7.59 13.85 -1.57
CA SER A 105 -6.97 14.59 -2.69
C SER A 105 -6.77 13.70 -3.93
N ILE A 106 -6.26 12.48 -3.76
CA ILE A 106 -6.14 11.49 -4.84
C ILE A 106 -7.53 11.17 -5.42
N ASN A 107 -8.50 10.83 -4.57
CA ASN A 107 -9.85 10.46 -5.01
C ASN A 107 -10.57 11.60 -5.74
N GLN A 108 -10.38 12.84 -5.31
CA GLN A 108 -10.93 14.02 -5.97
C GLN A 108 -10.29 14.22 -7.35
N ALA A 109 -8.97 14.11 -7.48
CA ALA A 109 -8.26 14.17 -8.76
C ALA A 109 -8.67 13.04 -9.73
N CYS A 110 -8.95 11.84 -9.20
CA CYS A 110 -9.53 10.74 -9.99
C CYS A 110 -10.92 11.10 -10.56
N ILE A 111 -11.78 11.74 -9.75
CA ILE A 111 -13.14 12.18 -10.15
C ILE A 111 -13.08 13.34 -11.16
N GLU A 112 -12.16 14.28 -10.98
CA GLU A 112 -11.95 15.42 -11.88
C GLU A 112 -11.25 15.04 -13.19
N GLY A 113 -10.69 13.83 -13.28
CA GLY A 113 -10.02 13.31 -14.48
C GLY A 113 -8.57 13.76 -14.64
N SER A 114 -8.01 14.53 -13.68
CA SER A 114 -6.58 14.87 -13.64
C SER A 114 -5.69 13.68 -13.28
N VAL A 115 -6.26 12.65 -12.66
CA VAL A 115 -5.67 11.31 -12.52
C VAL A 115 -6.48 10.31 -13.35
N ASN A 116 -5.82 9.57 -14.27
CA ASN A 116 -6.48 8.55 -15.09
C ASN A 116 -6.60 7.18 -14.39
N GLY A 117 -7.17 7.18 -13.18
CA GLY A 117 -7.37 5.98 -12.38
C GLY A 117 -8.57 6.12 -11.45
N ASP A 118 -9.07 4.99 -10.96
CA ASP A 118 -10.22 4.93 -10.06
C ASP A 118 -9.82 4.26 -8.73
N VAL A 119 -10.15 4.88 -7.60
CA VAL A 119 -9.99 4.22 -6.28
C VAL A 119 -11.11 3.21 -6.10
N VAL A 120 -10.77 1.92 -6.28
CA VAL A 120 -11.76 0.83 -6.22
C VAL A 120 -11.94 0.26 -4.83
N VAL A 121 -10.99 0.48 -3.91
CA VAL A 121 -11.04 -0.02 -2.55
C VAL A 121 -10.18 0.82 -1.61
N LEU A 122 -10.67 1.01 -0.38
CA LEU A 122 -9.89 1.53 0.73
C LEU A 122 -9.54 0.39 1.69
N VAL A 123 -8.30 0.35 2.17
CA VAL A 123 -7.86 -0.56 3.24
C VAL A 123 -7.51 0.25 4.48
N THR A 124 -7.89 -0.23 5.66
CA THR A 124 -7.57 0.44 6.92
C THR A 124 -7.31 -0.54 8.06
N ASN A 125 -6.48 -0.13 9.03
CA ASN A 125 -6.31 -0.85 10.30
C ASN A 125 -7.19 -0.31 11.43
N LYS A 126 -8.17 0.56 11.11
CA LYS A 126 -9.11 1.16 12.07
C LYS A 126 -10.49 1.31 11.46
N HIS A 127 -11.47 0.52 11.90
CA HIS A 127 -12.82 0.51 11.30
C HIS A 127 -13.50 1.89 11.31
N ALA A 128 -13.27 2.69 12.37
CA ALA A 128 -13.88 4.00 12.58
C ALA A 128 -13.01 5.20 12.17
N CYS A 129 -11.97 5.04 11.33
CA CYS A 129 -11.15 6.19 10.92
C CYS A 129 -11.85 7.12 9.92
N GLY A 130 -11.48 8.40 9.93
CA GLY A 130 -12.08 9.42 9.07
C GLY A 130 -11.89 9.20 7.56
N GLY A 131 -10.85 8.45 7.16
CA GLY A 131 -10.69 7.98 5.78
C GLY A 131 -11.72 6.91 5.42
N ALA A 132 -11.95 5.94 6.30
CA ALA A 132 -12.96 4.89 6.12
C ALA A 132 -14.38 5.45 6.04
N GLN A 133 -14.71 6.48 6.82
CA GLN A 133 -16.01 7.14 6.69
C GLN A 133 -16.20 7.76 5.29
N TYR A 134 -15.23 8.57 4.83
CA TYR A 134 -15.32 9.20 3.49
C TYR A 134 -15.36 8.18 2.35
N ALA A 135 -14.70 7.02 2.47
CA ALA A 135 -14.85 5.94 1.49
C ALA A 135 -16.29 5.41 1.45
N ARG A 136 -16.90 5.12 2.61
CA ARG A 136 -18.33 4.72 2.69
C ARG A 136 -19.25 5.80 2.11
N ASP A 137 -19.02 7.06 2.46
CA ASP A 137 -19.80 8.22 1.96
C ASP A 137 -19.71 8.38 0.42
N LYS A 138 -18.63 7.86 -0.19
CA LYS A 138 -18.40 7.84 -1.65
C LYS A 138 -18.73 6.50 -2.32
N GLY A 139 -19.26 5.51 -1.58
CA GLY A 139 -19.55 4.17 -2.09
C GLY A 139 -18.32 3.32 -2.40
N ILE A 140 -17.13 3.71 -1.93
CA ILE A 140 -15.88 2.96 -2.09
C ILE A 140 -15.84 1.87 -1.00
N PRO A 141 -15.72 0.57 -1.36
CA PRO A 141 -15.60 -0.52 -0.39
C PRO A 141 -14.42 -0.34 0.57
N VAL A 142 -14.63 -0.73 1.83
CA VAL A 142 -13.62 -0.62 2.90
C VAL A 142 -13.27 -2.00 3.43
N ILE A 143 -11.97 -2.34 3.39
CA ILE A 143 -11.39 -3.56 3.96
C ILE A 143 -10.68 -3.23 5.27
N LEU A 144 -10.86 -4.09 6.27
CA LEU A 144 -10.13 -4.03 7.54
C LEU A 144 -8.88 -4.93 7.45
N PHE A 145 -7.70 -4.39 7.75
CA PHE A 145 -6.41 -5.10 7.75
C PHE A 145 -5.36 -4.36 8.60
N PRO A 146 -4.50 -5.05 9.37
CA PRO A 146 -4.48 -6.50 9.62
C PRO A 146 -5.49 -6.91 10.68
N LYS A 147 -5.78 -8.22 10.75
CA LYS A 147 -6.40 -8.85 11.93
C LYS A 147 -5.59 -8.51 13.20
N THR A 148 -6.23 -7.97 14.22
CA THR A 148 -5.62 -7.79 15.56
C THR A 148 -6.57 -8.26 16.66
N LYS A 149 -6.18 -8.09 17.94
CA LYS A 149 -7.10 -8.32 19.07
C LYS A 149 -8.21 -7.26 19.13
N ASP A 150 -7.89 -6.03 18.74
CA ASP A 150 -8.79 -4.87 18.83
C ASP A 150 -9.68 -4.73 17.57
N GLU A 151 -9.20 -5.26 16.44
CA GLU A 151 -9.86 -5.27 15.13
C GLU A 151 -9.90 -6.73 14.63
N PRO A 152 -10.76 -7.60 15.21
CA PRO A 152 -10.75 -9.05 14.97
C PRO A 152 -11.29 -9.43 13.59
N ASP A 153 -12.08 -8.56 12.95
CA ASP A 153 -12.63 -8.78 11.60
C ASP A 153 -11.62 -8.43 10.49
N GLY A 154 -10.40 -8.02 10.86
CA GLY A 154 -9.34 -7.76 9.90
C GLY A 154 -8.87 -9.02 9.15
N LEU A 155 -8.43 -8.84 7.92
CA LEU A 155 -7.89 -9.91 7.08
C LEU A 155 -6.49 -10.37 7.51
N SER A 156 -6.12 -11.59 7.11
CA SER A 156 -4.73 -12.04 7.07
C SER A 156 -3.98 -11.41 5.88
N PRO A 157 -2.63 -11.46 5.85
CA PRO A 157 -1.85 -11.06 4.67
C PRO A 157 -2.26 -11.80 3.39
N ASP A 158 -2.43 -13.12 3.44
CA ASP A 158 -2.81 -13.93 2.29
C ASP A 158 -4.23 -13.62 1.81
N ASP A 159 -5.17 -13.39 2.72
CA ASP A 159 -6.55 -13.05 2.37
C ASP A 159 -6.66 -11.64 1.79
N LEU A 160 -5.87 -10.69 2.29
CA LEU A 160 -5.73 -9.37 1.66
C LEU A 160 -5.19 -9.49 0.23
N VAL A 161 -4.14 -10.29 0.01
CA VAL A 161 -3.58 -10.55 -1.32
C VAL A 161 -4.62 -11.17 -2.26
N LYS A 162 -5.39 -12.16 -1.79
CA LYS A 162 -6.49 -12.77 -2.56
C LYS A 162 -7.55 -11.71 -2.92
N VAL A 163 -8.03 -10.94 -1.95
CA VAL A 163 -9.11 -9.96 -2.15
C VAL A 163 -8.69 -8.81 -3.08
N LEU A 164 -7.45 -8.34 -3.02
CA LEU A 164 -6.96 -7.27 -3.92
C LEU A 164 -6.61 -7.77 -5.33
N ARG A 165 -6.23 -9.04 -5.49
CA ARG A 165 -5.97 -9.68 -6.80
C ARG A 165 -7.21 -10.26 -7.48
N LEU A 166 -8.26 -10.55 -6.72
CA LEU A 166 -9.53 -11.10 -7.21
C LEU A 166 -10.70 -10.20 -6.78
N PHE A 167 -10.52 -8.88 -6.87
CA PHE A 167 -11.49 -7.93 -6.36
C PHE A 167 -12.75 -7.93 -7.24
N LEU A 168 -13.82 -8.56 -6.77
CA LEU A 168 -15.06 -8.67 -7.53
C LEU A 168 -15.91 -7.40 -7.36
N LEU A 169 -16.17 -6.70 -8.46
CA LEU A 169 -17.11 -5.58 -8.52
C LEU A 169 -18.11 -5.86 -9.64
N SER A 170 -19.39 -5.94 -9.30
CA SER A 170 -20.49 -6.27 -10.22
C SER A 170 -20.27 -7.55 -11.06
N ASN A 171 -19.66 -8.58 -10.45
CA ASN A 171 -19.26 -9.85 -11.07
C ASN A 171 -18.10 -9.78 -12.09
N LEU A 172 -17.45 -8.63 -12.26
CA LEU A 172 -16.20 -8.53 -12.99
C LEU A 172 -15.01 -8.72 -12.04
N VAL A 173 -13.98 -9.47 -12.46
CA VAL A 173 -12.68 -9.48 -11.78
C VAL A 173 -11.97 -8.16 -12.06
N ILE A 174 -11.81 -7.34 -11.03
CA ILE A 174 -10.94 -6.17 -11.05
C ILE A 174 -9.60 -6.57 -10.43
N LEU A 175 -8.52 -6.34 -11.17
CA LEU A 175 -7.17 -6.34 -10.63
C LEU A 175 -6.87 -4.93 -10.14
N VAL A 176 -6.33 -4.79 -8.93
CA VAL A 176 -5.66 -3.55 -8.51
C VAL A 176 -4.34 -3.44 -9.26
N ASP A 177 -4.07 -2.29 -9.89
CA ASP A 177 -2.79 -1.99 -10.57
C ASP A 177 -1.76 -1.43 -9.57
N PHE A 178 -2.20 -0.54 -8.65
CA PHE A 178 -1.33 0.15 -7.68
C PHE A 178 -1.93 0.25 -6.27
N ILE A 179 -1.07 0.19 -5.26
CA ILE A 179 -1.38 0.34 -3.84
C ILE A 179 -0.72 1.62 -3.32
N LEU A 180 -1.50 2.53 -2.75
CA LEU A 180 -1.07 3.86 -2.30
C LEU A 180 -1.26 3.99 -0.77
N LEU A 181 -0.17 4.00 -0.01
CA LEU A 181 -0.20 4.22 1.44
C LEU A 181 -0.34 5.73 1.72
N ALA A 182 -1.53 6.15 2.12
CA ALA A 182 -1.92 7.55 2.32
C ALA A 182 -2.01 7.89 3.82
N GLY A 183 -0.89 7.68 4.54
CA GLY A 183 -0.85 7.76 6.00
C GLY A 183 -1.33 6.45 6.65
N TYR A 184 -0.76 5.33 6.22
CA TYR A 184 -0.96 4.01 6.81
C TYR A 184 0.16 3.70 7.83
N LEU A 185 -0.20 3.17 8.99
CA LEU A 185 0.67 3.12 10.19
C LEU A 185 0.97 1.68 10.66
N LYS A 186 1.04 0.74 9.72
CA LYS A 186 1.48 -0.65 9.95
C LYS A 186 2.46 -1.03 8.83
N LEU A 187 3.43 -1.89 9.16
CA LEU A 187 4.32 -2.48 8.16
C LEU A 187 3.49 -3.27 7.14
N ILE A 188 3.89 -3.22 5.88
CA ILE A 188 3.28 -4.04 4.83
C ILE A 188 3.87 -5.45 4.90
N PRO A 189 3.04 -6.51 4.87
CA PRO A 189 3.55 -7.88 4.91
C PRO A 189 4.28 -8.23 3.60
N ALA A 190 5.31 -9.07 3.71
CA ALA A 190 6.10 -9.53 2.58
C ALA A 190 5.24 -10.24 1.52
N GLU A 191 4.12 -10.85 1.92
CA GLU A 191 3.12 -11.47 1.04
C GLU A 191 2.54 -10.44 0.05
N LEU A 192 2.25 -9.22 0.51
CA LEU A 192 1.72 -8.15 -0.33
C LEU A 192 2.81 -7.52 -1.20
N ILE A 193 4.02 -7.35 -0.66
CA ILE A 193 5.19 -6.83 -1.41
C ILE A 193 5.57 -7.77 -2.56
N ARG A 194 5.64 -9.08 -2.31
CA ARG A 194 5.83 -10.10 -3.37
C ARG A 194 4.67 -10.12 -4.36
N ALA A 195 3.43 -9.88 -3.90
CA ALA A 195 2.25 -9.85 -4.76
C ALA A 195 2.12 -8.59 -5.64
N TYR A 196 2.69 -7.46 -5.21
CA TYR A 196 2.62 -6.14 -5.86
C TYR A 196 4.02 -5.53 -6.03
N SER A 197 4.96 -6.33 -6.54
CA SER A 197 6.33 -5.88 -6.80
C SER A 197 6.34 -4.64 -7.71
N ARG A 198 6.98 -3.56 -7.24
CA ARG A 198 6.99 -2.22 -7.88
C ARG A 198 5.60 -1.57 -8.06
N SER A 199 4.57 -2.03 -7.35
CA SER A 199 3.21 -1.47 -7.36
C SER A 199 2.73 -0.91 -6.02
N ILE A 200 3.57 -0.89 -4.98
CA ILE A 200 3.24 -0.30 -3.66
C ILE A 200 4.06 0.98 -3.43
N PHE A 201 3.38 2.08 -3.13
CA PHE A 201 3.95 3.41 -2.89
C PHE A 201 3.53 3.95 -1.53
N ASN A 202 4.43 4.67 -0.86
CA ASN A 202 4.15 5.38 0.38
C ASN A 202 4.55 6.84 0.26
N ILE A 203 3.83 7.72 0.97
CA ILE A 203 4.25 9.11 1.19
C ILE A 203 4.71 9.29 2.64
N HIS A 204 5.89 9.90 2.79
CA HIS A 204 6.54 10.12 4.07
C HIS A 204 6.78 11.62 4.34
N PRO A 205 6.42 12.15 5.53
CA PRO A 205 6.47 13.58 5.85
C PRO A 205 7.88 14.17 6.14
N SER A 206 8.91 13.69 5.46
CA SER A 206 10.25 14.30 5.44
C SER A 206 10.97 14.03 4.11
N LEU A 207 12.17 14.62 3.96
CA LEU A 207 13.12 14.29 2.89
C LEU A 207 13.91 13.04 3.28
N LEU A 208 13.50 11.88 2.81
CA LEU A 208 14.21 10.62 3.04
C LEU A 208 15.63 10.67 2.44
N PRO A 209 16.62 9.99 3.05
CA PRO A 209 16.50 9.09 4.21
C PRO A 209 16.39 9.79 5.58
N SER A 210 16.48 11.13 5.65
CA SER A 210 16.40 11.86 6.92
C SER A 210 15.02 11.75 7.55
N PHE A 211 14.98 11.45 8.86
CA PHE A 211 13.75 11.25 9.64
C PHE A 211 12.80 10.17 9.07
N GLY A 212 13.33 9.18 8.36
CA GLY A 212 12.62 7.97 7.96
C GLY A 212 12.80 6.82 8.95
N GLY A 213 11.97 5.79 8.83
CA GLY A 213 12.13 4.51 9.50
C GLY A 213 11.31 4.36 10.79
N LYS A 214 11.46 3.18 11.41
CA LYS A 214 10.64 2.72 12.54
C LYS A 214 10.61 3.72 13.71
N GLY A 215 9.49 4.42 13.84
CA GLY A 215 9.23 5.38 14.93
C GLY A 215 8.94 6.79 14.43
N TYR A 216 9.39 7.12 13.22
CA TYR A 216 9.09 8.38 12.54
C TYR A 216 7.77 8.26 11.78
N TYR A 217 6.67 8.73 12.37
CA TYR A 217 5.38 8.79 11.69
C TYR A 217 4.51 9.94 12.20
N GLY A 218 3.79 10.60 11.28
CA GLY A 218 2.96 11.76 11.57
C GLY A 218 3.72 12.84 12.36
N MET A 219 3.11 13.36 13.42
CA MET A 219 3.67 14.46 14.21
C MET A 219 5.05 14.16 14.84
N LYS A 220 5.46 12.90 14.97
CA LYS A 220 6.81 12.55 15.44
C LYS A 220 7.90 13.02 14.46
N VAL A 221 7.61 13.02 13.15
CA VAL A 221 8.56 13.44 12.11
C VAL A 221 8.81 14.94 12.21
N HIS A 222 7.75 15.75 12.17
CA HIS A 222 7.88 17.21 12.27
C HIS A 222 8.51 17.65 13.60
N LYS A 223 8.21 16.99 14.72
CA LYS A 223 8.85 17.27 16.01
C LYS A 223 10.34 16.95 16.02
N ALA A 224 10.78 15.87 15.37
CA ALA A 224 12.19 15.57 15.19
C ALA A 224 12.90 16.54 14.25
N VAL A 225 12.25 16.97 13.16
CA VAL A 225 12.78 17.99 12.23
C VAL A 225 13.02 19.31 12.97
N ILE A 226 12.03 19.83 13.71
CA ILE A 226 12.19 21.05 14.51
C ILE A 226 13.30 20.89 15.55
N ALA A 227 13.31 19.78 16.30
CA ALA A 227 14.32 19.52 17.33
C ALA A 227 15.75 19.38 16.78
N SER A 228 15.92 19.00 15.50
CA SER A 228 17.23 18.92 14.84
C SER A 228 17.81 20.26 14.39
N GLY A 229 17.00 21.33 14.35
CA GLY A 229 17.41 22.63 13.80
C GLY A 229 17.51 22.68 12.27
N ALA A 230 17.09 21.63 11.55
CA ALA A 230 17.09 21.59 10.10
C ALA A 230 16.30 22.75 9.48
N ARG A 231 16.82 23.32 8.38
CA ARG A 231 16.19 24.46 7.66
C ARG A 231 15.26 24.04 6.53
N TYR A 232 15.27 22.76 6.19
CA TYR A 232 14.40 22.17 5.18
C TYR A 232 13.80 20.86 5.69
N SER A 233 12.54 20.67 5.34
CA SER A 233 11.78 19.44 5.43
C SER A 233 11.19 19.15 4.06
N GLY A 234 10.21 18.25 3.96
CA GLY A 234 9.51 17.99 2.71
C GLY A 234 8.56 16.82 2.81
N ALA A 235 8.11 16.37 1.66
CA ALA A 235 7.45 15.08 1.47
C ALA A 235 8.28 14.23 0.52
N THR A 236 8.36 12.92 0.77
CA THR A 236 8.96 11.94 -0.14
C THR A 236 7.92 10.90 -0.54
N ILE A 237 7.79 10.60 -1.83
CA ILE A 237 7.15 9.36 -2.29
C ILE A 237 8.24 8.36 -2.67
N HIS A 238 8.07 7.14 -2.20
CA HIS A 238 8.99 6.03 -2.44
C HIS A 238 8.22 4.72 -2.67
N PHE A 239 8.88 3.78 -3.33
CA PHE A 239 8.44 2.39 -3.40
C PHE A 239 8.54 1.74 -2.01
N VAL A 240 7.61 0.85 -1.66
CA VAL A 240 7.62 0.13 -0.38
C VAL A 240 8.36 -1.20 -0.50
N ASP A 241 9.24 -1.49 0.46
CA ASP A 241 9.87 -2.79 0.68
C ASP A 241 9.50 -3.36 2.06
N GLU A 242 10.20 -4.41 2.52
CA GLU A 242 9.92 -5.11 3.79
C GLU A 242 10.31 -4.29 5.04
N HIS A 243 10.95 -3.13 4.89
CA HIS A 243 11.31 -2.20 5.96
C HIS A 243 10.63 -0.84 5.80
N TYR A 244 10.61 -0.06 6.89
CA TYR A 244 10.06 1.30 6.87
C TYR A 244 11.02 2.26 6.14
N ASP A 245 10.52 2.89 5.08
CA ASP A 245 11.05 4.10 4.44
C ASP A 245 12.47 3.97 3.82
N THR A 246 12.87 2.73 3.49
CA THR A 246 14.15 2.39 2.83
C THR A 246 14.08 2.22 1.32
N GLY A 247 12.88 1.98 0.78
CA GLY A 247 12.70 1.65 -0.63
C GLY A 247 13.03 2.82 -1.56
N ARG A 248 13.22 2.53 -2.85
CA ARG A 248 13.66 3.54 -3.84
C ARG A 248 12.75 4.78 -3.81
N ILE A 249 13.35 5.94 -3.59
CA ILE A 249 12.69 7.24 -3.73
C ILE A 249 12.27 7.40 -5.20
N LEU A 250 11.05 7.90 -5.41
CA LEU A 250 10.49 8.20 -6.73
C LEU A 250 10.33 9.72 -6.94
N ALA A 251 9.97 10.48 -5.91
CA ALA A 251 9.85 11.93 -6.00
C ALA A 251 9.89 12.61 -4.63
N GLN A 252 10.30 13.87 -4.59
CA GLN A 252 10.32 14.71 -3.38
C GLN A 252 9.80 16.12 -3.68
N LYS A 253 9.22 16.79 -2.67
CA LYS A 253 9.04 18.26 -2.66
C LYS A 253 9.63 18.83 -1.39
N ILE A 254 10.48 19.86 -1.52
CA ILE A 254 11.17 20.53 -0.42
C ILE A 254 10.27 21.61 0.19
N VAL A 255 10.29 21.72 1.52
CA VAL A 255 9.51 22.68 2.32
C VAL A 255 10.45 23.40 3.29
N PRO A 256 10.49 24.75 3.31
CA PRO A 256 11.33 25.47 4.27
C PRO A 256 10.78 25.33 5.70
N VAL A 257 11.70 25.21 6.65
CA VAL A 257 11.45 25.31 8.10
C VAL A 257 11.76 26.74 8.52
N LEU A 258 10.74 27.48 8.97
CA LEU A 258 10.87 28.86 9.38
C LEU A 258 11.46 28.94 10.79
N ALA A 259 12.11 30.07 11.11
CA ALA A 259 12.85 30.22 12.36
C ALA A 259 12.02 30.00 13.64
N ASN A 260 10.71 30.26 13.56
CA ASN A 260 9.76 30.19 14.69
C ASN A 260 8.68 29.10 14.48
N ASP A 261 8.85 28.16 13.55
CA ASP A 261 7.85 27.11 13.28
C ASP A 261 7.58 26.25 14.52
N THR A 262 6.30 26.08 14.87
CA THR A 262 5.87 24.89 15.60
C THR A 262 5.91 23.65 14.69
N ALA A 263 6.00 22.47 15.29
CA ALA A 263 5.93 21.22 14.52
C ALA A 263 4.57 21.06 13.82
N GLU A 264 3.51 21.61 14.40
CA GLU A 264 2.15 21.66 13.89
C GLU A 264 2.02 22.57 12.65
N GLU A 265 2.67 23.75 12.63
CA GLU A 265 2.74 24.61 11.44
C GLU A 265 3.58 24.01 10.31
N LEU A 266 4.73 23.41 10.65
CA LEU A 266 5.54 22.66 9.70
C LEU A 266 4.77 21.47 9.11
N ALA A 267 4.02 20.74 9.94
CA ALA A 267 3.14 19.66 9.48
C ALA A 267 2.08 20.17 8.50
N ALA A 268 1.42 21.29 8.81
CA ALA A 268 0.44 21.90 7.92
C ALA A 268 1.05 22.41 6.61
N ARG A 269 2.34 22.78 6.59
CA ARG A 269 3.08 23.18 5.38
C ARG A 269 3.47 21.96 4.53
N VAL A 270 4.03 20.92 5.15
CA VAL A 270 4.39 19.65 4.47
C VAL A 270 3.15 18.98 3.88
N LEU A 271 2.04 18.90 4.63
CA LEU A 271 0.80 18.26 4.19
C LEU A 271 0.19 18.90 2.93
N ARG A 272 0.42 20.19 2.67
CA ARG A 272 -0.02 20.84 1.42
C ARG A 272 0.80 20.40 0.21
N GLU A 273 2.09 20.13 0.39
CA GLU A 273 2.93 19.61 -0.69
C GLU A 273 2.76 18.09 -0.85
N GLU A 274 2.46 17.34 0.22
CA GLU A 274 2.03 15.94 0.13
C GLU A 274 0.82 15.78 -0.81
N HIS A 275 -0.22 16.61 -0.63
CA HIS A 275 -1.45 16.49 -1.43
C HIS A 275 -1.21 16.70 -2.92
N LYS A 276 -0.34 17.65 -3.29
CA LYS A 276 0.07 17.89 -4.67
C LYS A 276 0.92 16.74 -5.19
N LEU A 277 1.99 16.40 -4.47
CA LEU A 277 2.96 15.38 -4.88
C LEU A 277 2.31 14.01 -5.08
N TYR A 278 1.37 13.62 -4.22
CA TYR A 278 0.69 12.32 -4.38
C TYR A 278 -0.25 12.29 -5.59
N VAL A 279 -0.94 13.40 -5.89
CA VAL A 279 -1.75 13.53 -7.11
C VAL A 279 -0.85 13.52 -8.36
N GLU A 280 0.25 14.28 -8.35
CA GLU A 280 1.24 14.37 -9.43
C GLU A 280 1.86 13.01 -9.77
N VAL A 281 2.32 12.27 -8.74
CA VAL A 281 2.90 10.92 -8.92
C VAL A 281 1.84 9.89 -9.28
N THR A 282 0.62 9.97 -8.73
CA THR A 282 -0.46 9.04 -9.10
C THR A 282 -0.94 9.28 -10.53
N ALA A 283 -0.92 10.52 -11.03
CA ALA A 283 -1.14 10.80 -12.45
C ALA A 283 -0.04 10.16 -13.31
N ALA A 284 1.24 10.35 -12.97
CA ALA A 284 2.36 9.72 -13.69
C ALA A 284 2.28 8.18 -13.72
N LEU A 285 1.91 7.55 -12.60
CA LEU A 285 1.62 6.11 -12.50
C LEU A 285 0.45 5.70 -13.40
N CYS A 286 -0.62 6.49 -13.45
CA CYS A 286 -1.78 6.21 -14.29
C CYS A 286 -1.54 6.42 -15.79
N GLU A 287 -0.53 7.21 -16.14
CA GLU A 287 -0.08 7.51 -17.50
C GLU A 287 1.11 6.65 -17.94
N ASP A 288 1.51 5.64 -17.14
CA ASP A 288 2.65 4.74 -17.37
C ASP A 288 4.02 5.46 -17.55
N ARG A 289 4.17 6.69 -17.04
CA ARG A 289 5.38 7.54 -17.19
C ARG A 289 6.53 7.20 -16.23
N ILE A 290 6.51 6.04 -15.56
CA ILE A 290 7.57 5.65 -14.61
C ILE A 290 8.60 4.79 -15.31
N VAL A 291 9.76 5.37 -15.61
CA VAL A 291 10.89 4.68 -16.24
C VAL A 291 11.92 4.24 -15.19
N TRP A 292 12.82 3.34 -15.57
CA TRP A 292 13.91 2.86 -14.71
C TRP A 292 15.25 3.02 -15.41
N ARG A 293 16.21 3.67 -14.74
CA ARG A 293 17.63 3.67 -15.14
C ARG A 293 18.23 2.29 -14.89
N GLU A 294 19.33 1.99 -15.59
CA GLU A 294 20.03 0.69 -15.51
C GLU A 294 20.52 0.34 -14.09
N ASP A 295 20.84 1.33 -13.27
CA ASP A 295 21.22 1.19 -11.85
C ASP A 295 20.02 0.96 -10.89
N GLY A 296 18.81 0.83 -11.44
CA GLY A 296 17.58 0.62 -10.68
C GLY A 296 17.13 1.86 -9.91
N VAL A 297 17.50 3.06 -10.35
CA VAL A 297 16.85 4.31 -9.93
C VAL A 297 15.61 4.55 -10.82
N PRO A 298 14.41 4.70 -10.23
CA PRO A 298 13.21 5.07 -10.98
C PRO A 298 13.21 6.58 -11.28
N LEU A 299 12.53 6.99 -12.35
CA LEU A 299 12.30 8.39 -12.72
C LEU A 299 10.87 8.59 -13.20
N ILE A 300 10.39 9.83 -13.17
CA ILE A 300 9.14 10.27 -13.80
C ILE A 300 9.48 10.96 -15.12
N GLN A 301 9.13 10.36 -16.25
CA GLN A 301 9.24 11.01 -17.56
C GLN A 301 8.29 12.22 -17.63
N SER A 302 8.77 13.34 -18.17
CA SER A 302 7.94 14.55 -18.32
C SER A 302 6.81 14.34 -19.32
N LYS A 303 5.72 15.08 -19.11
CA LYS A 303 4.53 15.07 -19.99
C LYS A 303 4.65 16.06 -21.15
N GLU A 304 5.54 17.04 -21.04
CA GLU A 304 5.73 18.10 -22.03
C GLU A 304 6.93 17.84 -22.94
N ASN A 305 7.98 17.18 -22.42
CA ASN A 305 9.18 16.82 -23.16
C ASN A 305 9.58 15.35 -22.83
N PRO A 306 9.41 14.38 -23.76
CA PRO A 306 9.75 12.98 -23.50
C PRO A 306 11.21 12.70 -23.13
N GLU A 307 12.14 13.61 -23.45
CA GLU A 307 13.56 13.51 -23.11
C GLU A 307 13.90 14.05 -21.71
N GLU A 308 12.93 14.67 -21.01
CA GLU A 308 13.07 15.13 -19.63
C GLU A 308 12.53 14.14 -18.61
N TYR A 309 13.20 14.10 -17.46
CA TYR A 309 12.89 13.20 -16.35
C TYR A 309 13.09 13.90 -15.01
N TYR A 310 12.25 13.56 -14.03
CA TYR A 310 12.23 14.11 -12.67
C TYR A 310 12.25 13.01 -11.59
#